data_AF-A0A7K0CLP5-F1
#
_entry.id   AF-A0A7K0CLP5-F1
#
_cell.length_a   1.000
_cell.length_b   1.000
_cell.length_c   1.000
_cell.angle_alpha   90.00
_cell.angle_beta   90.00
_cell.angle_gamma   90.00
#
_symmetry.space_group_name_H-M   'P 1'
#
loop_
_entity.id
_entity.type
_entity.pdbx_description
1 polymer ?
#
loop_
_entity_poly.entity_id
_entity_poly.type
_entity_poly.pdbx_seq_one_letter_code
_entity_poly.pdbx_strand_id
1 'polypeptide(L)'
;MNGILCLIRFLPLLDALQSPLRHSIDNFVRDYMNSGEIADGVLIELDDFREAIGPMLEYDNSLFFESSVASIALSVAETYSGNSRSAHGKTLEWAVGLWSALDRLLADRPELVTSLKAISFAERERNAQREDGFAIASKGENGVILRRIEQLSLTRISGAAELSRISTLLGWRPSGPCGSQCAWPSCKPHAVNCVRRPPFQPQQTLAARLRRKHGAEPKPWYLITLDYSPRDELPFEFVAEIGPAGYELRKVAQYIDGRLVCVDQNNRVRCGVILSPDPVPSWEELSNNPDMQAEETSEEFFEKRWEEGLEGFIRTSEMP
;
A
#
# COMPACT_ATOMS: atom_id res chain seq x y z
N MET A 1 2.19 -20.35 -1.34
CA MET A 1 1.05 -21.07 -1.97
C MET A 1 -0.31 -20.59 -1.45
N ASN A 2 -0.69 -20.70 -0.17
CA ASN A 2 -2.05 -20.27 0.25
C ASN A 2 -2.38 -18.82 -0.14
N GLY A 3 -1.44 -17.89 0.00
CA GLY A 3 -1.64 -16.50 -0.42
C GLY A 3 -2.02 -16.35 -1.90
N ILE A 4 -1.47 -17.18 -2.78
CA ILE A 4 -1.81 -17.19 -4.21
C ILE A 4 -3.23 -17.69 -4.45
N LEU A 5 -3.64 -18.72 -3.70
CA LEU A 5 -5.01 -19.22 -3.77
C LEU A 5 -6.01 -18.15 -3.31
N CYS A 6 -5.65 -17.33 -2.31
CA CYS A 6 -6.42 -16.14 -1.93
C CYS A 6 -6.49 -15.11 -3.07
N LEU A 7 -5.36 -14.78 -3.72
CA LEU A 7 -5.34 -13.85 -4.85
C LEU A 7 -6.24 -14.31 -6.02
N ILE A 8 -6.24 -15.62 -6.34
CA ILE A 8 -7.15 -16.19 -7.34
C ILE A 8 -8.62 -15.93 -6.97
N ARG A 9 -8.98 -16.04 -5.69
CA ARG A 9 -10.34 -15.78 -5.21
C ARG A 9 -10.72 -14.30 -5.21
N PHE A 10 -9.75 -13.39 -5.23
CA PHE A 10 -10.01 -11.95 -5.41
C PHE A 10 -10.18 -11.52 -6.87
N LEU A 11 -9.72 -12.31 -7.84
CA LEU A 11 -9.91 -12.00 -9.26
C LEU A 11 -11.36 -11.69 -9.66
N PRO A 12 -12.40 -12.45 -9.25
CA PRO A 12 -13.78 -12.10 -9.57
C PRO A 12 -14.25 -10.78 -8.92
N LEU A 13 -13.69 -10.37 -7.77
CA LEU A 13 -13.95 -9.04 -7.20
C LEU A 13 -13.34 -7.96 -8.08
N LEU A 14 -12.08 -8.11 -8.48
CA LEU A 14 -11.41 -7.17 -9.37
C LEU A 14 -12.09 -7.08 -10.75
N ASP A 15 -12.57 -8.20 -11.29
CA ASP A 15 -13.37 -8.24 -12.51
C ASP A 15 -14.68 -7.43 -12.34
N ALA A 16 -15.38 -7.63 -11.22
CA ALA A 16 -16.63 -6.93 -10.91
C ALA A 16 -16.45 -5.42 -10.69
N LEU A 17 -15.29 -5.01 -10.18
CA LEU A 17 -14.91 -3.60 -10.01
C LEU A 17 -14.37 -2.97 -11.30
N GLN A 18 -14.09 -3.77 -12.33
CA GLN A 18 -13.33 -3.32 -13.51
C GLN A 18 -11.98 -2.70 -13.12
N SER A 19 -11.33 -3.32 -12.13
CA SER A 19 -10.13 -2.78 -11.50
C SER A 19 -8.94 -2.74 -12.46
N PRO A 20 -8.10 -1.68 -12.44
CA PRO A 20 -6.80 -1.67 -13.13
C PRO A 20 -5.89 -2.81 -12.69
N LEU A 21 -5.96 -3.17 -11.40
CA LEU A 21 -5.09 -4.17 -10.80
C LEU A 21 -5.36 -5.55 -11.34
N ARG A 22 -6.50 -5.75 -12.02
CA ARG A 22 -6.89 -7.06 -12.50
C ARG A 22 -5.78 -7.70 -13.32
N HIS A 23 -5.15 -6.96 -14.24
CA HIS A 23 -4.07 -7.49 -15.06
C HIS A 23 -2.81 -7.81 -14.24
N SER A 24 -2.39 -6.88 -13.37
CA SER A 24 -1.20 -7.05 -12.52
C SER A 24 -1.34 -8.25 -11.58
N ILE A 25 -2.52 -8.46 -10.97
CA ILE A 25 -2.78 -9.64 -10.13
C ILE A 25 -2.84 -10.94 -10.96
N ASP A 26 -3.33 -10.90 -12.21
CA ASP A 26 -3.25 -12.08 -13.10
C ASP A 26 -1.80 -12.48 -13.36
N ASN A 27 -0.98 -11.49 -13.74
CA ASN A 27 0.43 -11.70 -14.04
C ASN A 27 1.16 -12.17 -12.78
N PHE A 28 0.86 -11.59 -11.62
CA PHE A 28 1.39 -12.05 -10.33
C PHE A 28 1.12 -13.54 -10.10
N VAL A 29 -0.14 -13.97 -10.22
CA VAL A 29 -0.52 -15.37 -10.04
C VAL A 29 0.18 -16.26 -11.07
N ARG A 30 0.21 -15.84 -12.34
CA ARG A 30 0.82 -16.59 -13.43
C ARG A 30 2.32 -16.76 -13.25
N ASP A 31 3.03 -15.68 -12.97
CA ASP A 31 4.48 -15.66 -12.75
C ASP A 31 4.84 -16.55 -11.56
N TYR A 32 4.10 -16.43 -10.46
CA TYR A 32 4.28 -17.31 -9.30
C TYR A 32 4.11 -18.79 -9.65
N MET A 33 3.06 -19.13 -10.40
CA MET A 33 2.76 -20.52 -10.74
C MET A 33 3.77 -21.13 -11.71
N ASN A 34 4.42 -20.30 -12.54
CA ASN A 34 5.35 -20.75 -13.56
C ASN A 34 6.81 -20.83 -13.06
N SER A 35 7.32 -19.74 -12.50
CA SER A 35 8.74 -19.63 -12.09
C SER A 35 8.91 -19.54 -10.57
N GLY A 36 7.85 -19.21 -9.84
CA GLY A 36 7.94 -18.82 -8.43
C GLY A 36 8.51 -17.41 -8.23
N GLU A 37 8.97 -16.73 -9.28
CA GLU A 37 9.48 -15.36 -9.22
C GLU A 37 8.44 -14.41 -9.81
N ILE A 38 8.14 -13.33 -9.09
CA ILE A 38 7.23 -12.30 -9.58
C ILE A 38 8.04 -11.26 -10.35
N ALA A 39 7.56 -10.87 -11.53
CA ALA A 39 8.21 -9.79 -12.28
C ALA A 39 8.20 -8.48 -11.48
N ASP A 40 9.36 -7.83 -11.38
CA ASP A 40 9.51 -6.58 -10.63
C ASP A 40 8.56 -5.48 -11.14
N GLY A 41 8.22 -5.47 -12.44
CA GLY A 41 7.21 -4.58 -13.03
C GLY A 41 5.82 -4.75 -12.45
N VAL A 42 5.40 -5.98 -12.13
CA VAL A 42 4.10 -6.26 -11.49
C VAL A 42 4.09 -5.75 -10.06
N LEU A 43 5.17 -5.99 -9.31
CA LEU A 43 5.32 -5.49 -7.94
C LEU A 43 5.32 -3.96 -7.91
N ILE A 44 5.99 -3.35 -8.88
CA ILE A 44 6.00 -1.90 -9.10
C ILE A 44 4.58 -1.35 -9.29
N GLU A 45 3.79 -1.94 -10.19
CA GLU A 45 2.42 -1.48 -10.47
C GLU A 45 1.48 -1.61 -9.27
N LEU A 46 1.57 -2.71 -8.52
CA LEU A 46 0.75 -2.95 -7.34
C LEU A 46 1.02 -1.94 -6.22
N ASP A 47 2.29 -1.59 -6.06
CA ASP A 47 2.74 -0.67 -5.03
C ASP A 47 2.44 0.79 -5.39
N ASP A 48 2.73 1.20 -6.63
CA ASP A 48 2.33 2.52 -7.16
C ASP A 48 0.80 2.75 -7.01
N PHE A 49 0.00 1.71 -7.21
CA PHE A 49 -1.45 1.78 -7.03
C PHE A 49 -1.85 2.03 -5.56
N ARG A 50 -1.26 1.25 -4.64
CA ARG A 50 -1.52 1.40 -3.20
C ARG A 50 -1.21 2.81 -2.73
N GLU A 51 -0.10 3.37 -3.20
CA GLU A 51 0.35 4.70 -2.83
C GLU A 51 -0.51 5.80 -3.40
N ALA A 52 -0.94 5.67 -4.65
CA ALA A 52 -1.84 6.63 -5.26
C ALA A 52 -3.21 6.68 -4.56
N ILE A 53 -3.64 5.57 -3.94
CA ILE A 53 -4.83 5.54 -3.09
C ILE A 53 -4.55 6.20 -1.73
N GLY A 54 -3.35 6.01 -1.18
CA GLY A 54 -2.96 6.52 0.13
C GLY A 54 -3.66 5.78 1.28
N PRO A 55 -3.58 6.32 2.51
CA PRO A 55 -4.24 5.75 3.68
C PRO A 55 -5.75 6.03 3.62
N MET A 56 -6.49 5.22 2.85
CA MET A 56 -7.95 5.26 2.86
C MET A 56 -8.51 4.49 4.05
N LEU A 57 -9.34 5.16 4.86
CA LEU A 57 -10.05 4.56 6.00
C LEU A 57 -11.53 4.24 5.70
N GLU A 58 -12.04 4.68 4.55
CA GLU A 58 -13.45 4.52 4.17
C GLU A 58 -13.70 3.14 3.53
N TYR A 59 -14.25 2.22 4.33
CA TYR A 59 -14.51 0.82 3.92
C TYR A 59 -15.74 0.64 3.01
N ASP A 60 -16.50 1.69 2.75
CA ASP A 60 -17.64 1.71 1.81
C ASP A 60 -17.22 2.08 0.38
N ASN A 61 -15.94 2.37 0.17
CA ASN A 61 -15.36 2.70 -1.12
C ASN A 61 -14.71 1.48 -1.78
N SER A 62 -14.91 1.27 -3.09
CA SER A 62 -14.28 0.16 -3.83
C SER A 62 -12.75 0.19 -3.75
N LEU A 63 -12.17 1.39 -3.65
CA LEU A 63 -10.73 1.62 -3.58
C LEU A 63 -10.08 0.99 -2.35
N PHE A 64 -10.82 0.94 -1.24
CA PHE A 64 -10.38 0.21 -0.05
C PHE A 64 -10.14 -1.27 -0.39
N PHE A 65 -11.03 -1.87 -1.17
CA PHE A 65 -10.91 -3.29 -1.52
C PHE A 65 -9.77 -3.53 -2.50
N GLU A 66 -9.63 -2.69 -3.52
CA GLU A 66 -8.54 -2.82 -4.50
C GLU A 66 -7.17 -2.62 -3.84
N SER A 67 -7.02 -1.60 -2.99
CA SER A 67 -5.79 -1.35 -2.21
C SER A 67 -5.47 -2.50 -1.26
N SER A 68 -6.49 -3.09 -0.64
CA SER A 68 -6.34 -4.26 0.23
C SER A 68 -5.85 -5.48 -0.55
N VAL A 69 -6.37 -5.72 -1.76
CA VAL A 69 -5.90 -6.81 -2.62
C VAL A 69 -4.45 -6.58 -3.07
N ALA A 70 -4.07 -5.35 -3.43
CA ALA A 70 -2.68 -5.01 -3.73
C ALA A 70 -1.76 -5.27 -2.53
N SER A 71 -2.17 -4.86 -1.33
CA SER A 71 -1.42 -5.07 -0.08
C SER A 71 -1.24 -6.54 0.26
N ILE A 72 -2.29 -7.36 0.05
CA ILE A 72 -2.21 -8.81 0.19
C ILE A 72 -1.21 -9.37 -0.83
N ALA A 73 -1.24 -8.95 -2.09
CA ALA A 73 -0.30 -9.43 -3.10
C ALA A 73 1.16 -9.09 -2.78
N LEU A 74 1.43 -7.86 -2.34
CA LEU A 74 2.75 -7.43 -1.91
C LEU A 74 3.24 -8.24 -0.70
N SER A 75 2.37 -8.47 0.29
CA SER A 75 2.70 -9.33 1.44
C SER A 75 3.02 -10.78 1.04
N VAL A 76 2.29 -11.32 0.05
CA VAL A 76 2.59 -12.64 -0.53
C VAL A 76 3.96 -12.67 -1.18
N ALA A 77 4.35 -11.62 -1.91
CA ALA A 77 5.68 -11.53 -2.50
C ALA A 77 6.79 -11.46 -1.42
N GLU A 78 6.57 -10.71 -0.34
CA GLU A 78 7.52 -10.60 0.77
C GLU A 78 7.74 -11.94 1.48
N THR A 79 6.66 -12.68 1.79
CA THR A 79 6.75 -14.01 2.43
C THR A 79 7.59 -14.99 1.62
N TYR A 80 7.61 -14.83 0.29
CA TYR A 80 8.36 -15.68 -0.61
C TYR A 80 9.87 -15.40 -0.56
N SER A 81 10.28 -14.16 -0.28
CA SER A 81 11.69 -13.77 -0.20
C SER A 81 12.45 -14.34 1.01
N GLY A 82 11.84 -15.25 1.78
CA GLY A 82 12.47 -15.99 2.88
C GLY A 82 12.25 -15.37 4.27
N ASN A 83 11.58 -14.21 4.34
CA ASN A 83 11.31 -13.51 5.58
C ASN A 83 9.93 -13.90 6.15
N SER A 84 9.97 -14.72 7.19
CA SER A 84 8.91 -14.94 8.18
C SER A 84 7.72 -15.85 7.85
N ARG A 85 7.61 -16.96 8.62
CA ARG A 85 6.38 -17.77 8.76
C ARG A 85 5.17 -16.97 9.29
N SER A 86 5.39 -15.87 10.01
CA SER A 86 4.29 -15.07 10.59
C SER A 86 3.52 -14.28 9.53
N ALA A 87 4.17 -13.93 8.41
CA ALA A 87 3.54 -13.14 7.35
C ALA A 87 2.51 -13.97 6.53
N HIS A 88 2.67 -15.30 6.47
CA HIS A 88 1.70 -16.19 5.82
C HIS A 88 0.36 -16.23 6.56
N GLY A 89 0.38 -16.29 7.89
CA GLY A 89 -0.83 -16.25 8.71
C GLY A 89 -1.61 -14.93 8.55
N LYS A 90 -0.87 -13.81 8.57
CA LYS A 90 -1.43 -12.47 8.37
C LYS A 90 -2.15 -12.34 7.02
N THR A 91 -1.59 -12.88 5.95
CA THR A 91 -2.21 -12.85 4.60
C THR A 91 -3.59 -13.51 4.60
N LEU A 92 -3.73 -14.66 5.26
CA LEU A 92 -5.01 -15.39 5.32
C LEU A 92 -6.05 -14.65 6.16
N GLU A 93 -5.62 -14.08 7.28
CA GLU A 93 -6.47 -13.25 8.15
C GLU A 93 -6.93 -11.99 7.42
N TRP A 94 -6.03 -11.32 6.68
CA TRP A 94 -6.36 -10.16 5.87
C TRP A 94 -7.36 -10.51 4.78
N ALA A 95 -7.21 -11.66 4.12
CA ALA A 95 -8.16 -12.10 3.11
C ALA A 95 -9.57 -12.29 3.69
N VAL A 96 -9.68 -12.92 4.85
CA VAL A 96 -10.96 -13.06 5.58
C VAL A 96 -11.48 -11.69 6.03
N GLY A 97 -10.60 -10.80 6.50
CA GLY A 97 -10.95 -9.45 6.92
C GLY A 97 -11.54 -8.62 5.79
N LEU A 98 -10.98 -8.73 4.58
CA LEU A 98 -11.48 -8.05 3.38
C LEU A 98 -12.89 -8.51 3.01
N TRP A 99 -13.13 -9.83 2.98
CA TRP A 99 -14.48 -10.35 2.75
C TRP A 99 -15.46 -10.02 3.87
N SER A 100 -14.98 -9.96 5.12
CA SER A 100 -15.80 -9.53 6.26
C SER A 100 -16.20 -8.06 6.14
N ALA A 101 -15.34 -7.20 5.56
CA ALA A 101 -15.70 -5.81 5.28
C ALA A 101 -16.82 -5.73 4.24
N LEU A 102 -16.77 -6.56 3.18
CA LEU A 102 -17.86 -6.65 2.21
C LEU A 102 -19.15 -7.16 2.85
N ASP A 103 -19.09 -8.20 3.70
CA ASP A 103 -20.25 -8.72 4.43
C ASP A 103 -20.90 -7.63 5.29
N ARG A 104 -20.12 -6.81 6.01
CA ARG A 104 -20.63 -5.68 6.81
C ARG A 104 -21.31 -4.62 5.94
N LEU A 105 -20.66 -4.24 4.84
CA LEU A 105 -21.21 -3.26 3.91
C LEU A 105 -22.56 -3.71 3.32
N LEU A 106 -22.71 -5.01 3.06
CA LEU A 106 -23.97 -5.58 2.60
C LEU A 106 -25.02 -5.67 3.72
N ALA A 107 -24.61 -5.96 4.96
CA ALA A 107 -25.52 -6.01 6.11
C ALA A 107 -26.16 -4.65 6.40
N ASP A 108 -25.43 -3.55 6.16
CA ASP A 108 -25.93 -2.18 6.28
C ASP A 108 -26.93 -1.80 5.17
N ARG A 109 -27.15 -2.69 4.18
CA ARG A 109 -28.05 -2.50 3.04
C ARG A 109 -28.95 -3.74 2.82
N PRO A 110 -29.87 -4.04 3.76
CA PRO A 110 -30.66 -5.28 3.78
C PRO A 110 -31.53 -5.47 2.52
N GLU A 111 -31.91 -4.38 1.85
CA GLU A 111 -32.58 -4.40 0.55
C GLU A 111 -31.77 -5.09 -0.56
N LEU A 112 -30.44 -5.13 -0.43
CA LEU A 112 -29.54 -5.78 -1.37
C LEU A 112 -29.38 -7.28 -1.08
N VAL A 113 -29.52 -7.68 0.19
CA VAL A 113 -29.19 -9.02 0.71
C VAL A 113 -30.24 -10.08 0.36
N THR A 114 -31.51 -9.71 0.21
CA THR A 114 -32.62 -10.64 -0.10
C THR A 114 -32.42 -11.46 -1.39
N SER A 115 -31.48 -11.05 -2.23
CA SER A 115 -31.16 -11.69 -3.51
C SER A 115 -29.84 -12.47 -3.55
N LEU A 116 -29.07 -12.45 -2.47
CA LEU A 116 -27.76 -13.10 -2.36
C LEU A 116 -27.87 -14.42 -1.57
N LYS A 117 -26.96 -15.36 -1.82
CA LYS A 117 -26.96 -16.66 -1.13
C LYS A 117 -26.74 -16.48 0.38
N ALA A 118 -27.35 -17.37 1.17
CA ALA A 118 -27.36 -17.32 2.63
C ALA A 118 -25.98 -17.42 3.34
N ILE A 119 -24.90 -17.80 2.64
CA ILE A 119 -23.56 -17.93 3.24
C ILE A 119 -22.74 -16.67 2.97
N SER A 120 -22.25 -16.05 4.05
CA SER A 120 -21.37 -14.86 4.04
C SER A 120 -20.08 -15.09 3.24
N PHE A 121 -19.54 -14.04 2.62
CA PHE A 121 -18.29 -14.12 1.86
C PHE A 121 -17.10 -14.52 2.73
N ALA A 122 -17.02 -13.99 3.95
CA ALA A 122 -15.95 -14.34 4.89
C ALA A 122 -15.98 -15.83 5.26
N GLU A 123 -17.16 -16.43 5.46
CA GLU A 123 -17.25 -17.85 5.76
C GLU A 123 -16.92 -18.72 4.54
N ARG A 124 -17.27 -18.28 3.32
CA ARG A 124 -16.82 -18.94 2.09
C ARG A 124 -15.29 -18.93 1.99
N GLU A 125 -14.64 -17.82 2.32
CA GLU A 125 -13.17 -17.74 2.33
C GLU A 125 -12.55 -18.68 3.37
N ARG A 126 -13.07 -18.72 4.61
CA ARG A 126 -12.56 -19.66 5.63
C ARG A 126 -12.70 -21.12 5.20
N ASN A 127 -13.83 -21.48 4.60
CA ASN A 127 -14.02 -22.82 4.02
C ASN A 127 -13.00 -23.09 2.92
N ALA A 128 -12.81 -22.15 2.00
CA ALA A 128 -11.84 -22.29 0.92
C ALA A 128 -10.40 -22.44 1.44
N GLN A 129 -10.02 -21.69 2.49
CA GLN A 129 -8.69 -21.81 3.11
C GLN A 129 -8.48 -23.17 3.79
N ARG A 130 -9.53 -23.76 4.39
CA ARG A 130 -9.45 -25.13 4.93
C ARG A 130 -9.19 -26.15 3.82
N GLU A 131 -9.94 -26.06 2.73
CA GLU A 131 -9.76 -26.89 1.53
C GLU A 131 -8.36 -26.73 0.92
N ASP A 132 -7.86 -25.49 0.84
CA ASP A 132 -6.50 -25.19 0.39
C ASP A 132 -5.44 -25.85 1.29
N GLY A 133 -5.65 -25.80 2.61
CA GLY A 133 -4.80 -26.46 3.60
C GLY A 133 -4.71 -27.97 3.37
N PHE A 134 -5.85 -28.62 3.11
CA PHE A 134 -5.87 -30.04 2.75
C PHE A 134 -5.12 -30.31 1.44
N ALA A 135 -5.37 -29.51 0.40
CA ALA A 135 -4.72 -29.66 -0.89
C ALA A 135 -3.18 -29.54 -0.80
N ILE A 136 -2.69 -28.64 0.04
CA ILE A 136 -1.26 -28.37 0.24
C ILE A 136 -0.61 -29.40 1.17
N ALA A 137 -1.34 -29.93 2.15
CA ALA A 137 -0.85 -30.96 3.06
C ALA A 137 -0.64 -32.33 2.37
N SER A 138 -1.32 -32.59 1.25
CA SER A 138 -1.17 -33.79 0.42
C SER A 138 0.19 -33.82 -0.31
N LYS A 139 1.27 -34.04 0.45
CA LYS A 139 2.65 -34.13 -0.06
C LYS A 139 2.76 -35.25 -1.10
N GLY A 140 3.15 -34.89 -2.32
CA GLY A 140 3.47 -35.84 -3.41
C GLY A 140 2.50 -35.84 -4.58
N GLU A 141 1.36 -35.17 -4.47
CA GLU A 141 0.38 -35.07 -5.55
C GLU A 141 0.26 -33.64 -6.07
N ASN A 142 1.21 -33.20 -6.91
CA ASN A 142 1.09 -31.93 -7.64
C ASN A 142 -0.28 -31.79 -8.34
N GLY A 143 -0.88 -32.92 -8.74
CA GLY A 143 -2.24 -32.98 -9.29
C GLY A 143 -3.35 -32.51 -8.35
N VAL A 144 -3.21 -32.59 -7.01
CA VAL A 144 -4.24 -32.08 -6.08
C VAL A 144 -4.25 -30.55 -6.07
N ILE A 145 -3.07 -29.92 -6.02
CA ILE A 145 -2.96 -28.45 -6.05
C ILE A 145 -3.43 -27.91 -7.40
N LEU A 146 -3.04 -28.55 -8.52
CA LEU A 146 -3.49 -28.13 -9.85
C LEU A 146 -5.02 -28.25 -10.01
N ARG A 147 -5.62 -29.37 -9.55
CA ARG A 147 -7.08 -29.53 -9.51
C ARG A 147 -7.76 -28.46 -8.66
N ARG A 148 -7.14 -28.09 -7.53
CA ARG A 148 -7.66 -27.01 -6.69
C ARG A 148 -7.65 -25.66 -7.42
N ILE A 149 -6.58 -25.34 -8.13
CA ILE A 149 -6.47 -24.10 -8.92
C ILE A 149 -7.50 -24.08 -10.06
N GLU A 150 -7.69 -25.21 -10.75
CA GLU A 150 -8.71 -25.36 -11.78
C GLU A 150 -10.12 -25.15 -11.20
N GLN A 151 -10.41 -25.76 -10.04
CA GLN A 151 -11.67 -25.58 -9.34
C GLN A 151 -11.92 -24.10 -8.99
N LEU A 152 -10.92 -23.39 -8.46
CA LEU A 152 -11.02 -21.96 -8.16
C LEU A 152 -11.23 -21.11 -9.43
N SER A 153 -10.62 -21.51 -10.54
CA SER A 153 -10.80 -20.86 -11.84
C SER A 153 -12.21 -21.04 -12.39
N LEU A 154 -12.84 -22.20 -12.15
CA LEU A 154 -14.23 -22.46 -12.52
C LEU A 154 -15.22 -21.67 -11.63
N THR A 155 -14.97 -21.62 -10.33
CA THR A 155 -15.85 -20.86 -9.41
C THR A 155 -15.77 -19.36 -9.64
N ARG A 156 -14.65 -18.84 -10.16
CA ARG A 156 -14.48 -17.44 -10.54
C ARG A 156 -15.60 -16.91 -11.43
N ILE A 157 -16.03 -17.66 -12.44
CA ILE A 157 -17.10 -17.21 -13.36
C ILE A 157 -18.40 -16.96 -12.58
N SER A 158 -18.79 -17.89 -11.71
CA SER A 158 -19.99 -17.76 -10.89
C SER A 158 -19.88 -16.63 -9.86
N GLY A 159 -18.70 -16.46 -9.25
CA GLY A 159 -18.43 -15.39 -8.29
C GLY A 159 -18.43 -14.01 -8.93
N ALA A 160 -17.92 -13.88 -10.15
CA ALA A 160 -17.88 -12.60 -10.88
C ALA A 160 -19.29 -12.07 -11.17
N ALA A 161 -20.25 -12.93 -11.52
CA ALA A 161 -21.64 -12.51 -11.73
C ALA A 161 -22.31 -12.00 -10.44
N GLU A 162 -22.10 -12.71 -9.32
CA GLU A 162 -22.61 -12.31 -7.99
C GLU A 162 -22.00 -10.97 -7.57
N LEU A 163 -20.67 -10.82 -7.68
CA LEU A 163 -19.93 -9.61 -7.31
C LEU A 163 -20.21 -8.43 -8.24
N SER A 164 -20.44 -8.66 -9.54
CA SER A 164 -20.81 -7.59 -10.49
C SER A 164 -22.17 -6.98 -10.15
N ARG A 165 -23.12 -7.81 -9.70
CA ARG A 165 -24.41 -7.35 -9.18
C ARG A 165 -24.21 -6.50 -7.92
N ILE A 166 -23.40 -6.97 -6.97
CA ILE A 166 -23.08 -6.24 -5.73
C ILE A 166 -22.42 -4.89 -6.06
N SER A 167 -21.39 -4.88 -6.89
CA SER A 167 -20.68 -3.67 -7.34
C SER A 167 -21.66 -2.64 -7.95
N THR A 168 -22.58 -3.09 -8.82
CA THR A 168 -23.60 -2.22 -9.39
C THR A 168 -24.53 -1.64 -8.31
N LEU A 169 -24.96 -2.45 -7.35
CA LEU A 169 -25.85 -2.02 -6.27
C LEU A 169 -25.19 -1.04 -5.28
N LEU A 170 -23.89 -1.23 -5.04
CA LEU A 170 -23.09 -0.34 -4.19
C LEU A 170 -22.71 0.97 -4.90
N GLY A 171 -22.92 1.06 -6.22
CA GLY A 171 -22.53 2.22 -7.01
C GLY A 171 -21.03 2.26 -7.30
N TRP A 172 -20.32 1.14 -7.16
CA TRP A 172 -18.88 1.00 -7.38
C TRP A 172 -18.48 0.96 -8.86
N ARG A 173 -19.18 1.72 -9.70
CA ARG A 173 -18.78 1.87 -11.11
C ARG A 173 -17.73 2.96 -11.23
N PRO A 174 -16.70 2.78 -12.08
CA PRO A 174 -15.79 3.87 -12.43
C PRO A 174 -16.60 5.04 -12.97
N SER A 175 -16.66 6.14 -12.22
CA SER A 175 -17.51 7.31 -12.53
C SER A 175 -16.69 8.60 -12.73
N GLY A 176 -15.37 8.48 -12.88
CA GLY A 176 -14.49 9.61 -13.19
C GLY A 176 -14.75 10.20 -14.59
N PRO A 177 -14.38 11.47 -14.86
CA PRO A 177 -14.55 12.12 -16.17
C PRO A 177 -13.74 11.47 -17.29
N CYS A 178 -12.75 10.64 -16.97
CA CYS A 178 -12.03 9.83 -17.92
C CYS A 178 -12.83 8.57 -18.37
N GLY A 179 -14.04 8.36 -17.81
CA GLY A 179 -14.92 7.22 -18.11
C GLY A 179 -14.29 5.86 -17.83
N SER A 180 -14.78 4.83 -18.52
CA SER A 180 -14.25 3.45 -18.47
C SER A 180 -12.84 3.30 -19.05
N GLN A 181 -12.19 4.39 -19.48
CA GLN A 181 -10.84 4.42 -20.03
C GLN A 181 -9.80 4.92 -19.01
N CYS A 182 -10.22 5.47 -17.85
CA CYS A 182 -9.31 5.51 -16.71
C CYS A 182 -9.34 4.18 -16.02
N ALA A 183 -8.19 3.53 -16.01
CA ALA A 183 -7.94 2.48 -15.06
C ALA A 183 -7.76 3.07 -13.63
N TRP A 184 -7.65 4.39 -13.43
CA TRP A 184 -7.21 4.94 -12.14
C TRP A 184 -8.34 5.42 -11.20
N PRO A 185 -8.31 5.01 -9.91
CA PRO A 185 -9.23 5.38 -8.82
C PRO A 185 -9.62 6.85 -8.69
N SER A 186 -8.66 7.74 -8.93
CA SER A 186 -8.72 9.15 -8.52
C SER A 186 -8.89 10.11 -9.69
N CYS A 187 -9.38 9.64 -10.85
CA CYS A 187 -9.82 10.56 -11.89
C CYS A 187 -11.09 11.30 -11.40
N LYS A 188 -10.93 12.47 -10.75
CA LYS A 188 -11.91 13.56 -10.74
C LYS A 188 -11.36 14.68 -11.64
N PRO A 189 -12.21 15.55 -12.25
CA PRO A 189 -11.74 16.62 -13.15
C PRO A 189 -10.79 17.61 -12.45
N HIS A 190 -10.82 17.62 -11.11
CA HIS A 190 -10.02 18.47 -10.23
C HIS A 190 -9.32 17.68 -9.11
N ALA A 191 -9.21 16.34 -9.22
CA ALA A 191 -8.41 15.60 -8.24
C ALA A 191 -6.95 16.02 -8.40
N VAL A 192 -6.41 16.65 -7.36
CA VAL A 192 -4.98 16.96 -7.23
C VAL A 192 -4.15 15.67 -7.32
N ASN A 193 -4.78 14.52 -7.02
CA ASN A 193 -4.20 13.19 -6.84
C ASN A 193 -4.31 12.29 -8.09
N CYS A 194 -4.43 12.88 -9.29
CA CYS A 194 -4.44 12.11 -10.54
C CYS A 194 -3.00 11.70 -10.88
N VAL A 195 -2.70 10.41 -11.00
CA VAL A 195 -1.35 9.89 -11.40
C VAL A 195 -0.85 10.34 -12.78
N ARG A 196 -1.68 11.03 -13.58
CA ARG A 196 -1.23 11.70 -14.81
C ARG A 196 -0.83 13.17 -14.59
N ARG A 197 -0.99 13.71 -13.38
CA ARG A 197 -0.43 15.00 -12.96
C ARG A 197 0.84 14.75 -12.12
N PRO A 198 1.94 15.47 -12.38
CA PRO A 198 3.23 15.21 -11.73
C PRO A 198 3.40 15.48 -10.23
N PRO A 199 2.45 16.02 -9.43
CA PRO A 199 2.69 16.14 -8.00
C PRO A 199 1.73 15.22 -7.25
N PHE A 200 2.09 13.95 -7.07
CA PHE A 200 1.79 13.30 -5.80
C PHE A 200 2.72 12.11 -5.56
N GLN A 201 3.20 12.05 -4.32
CA GLN A 201 4.38 11.31 -3.90
C GLN A 201 4.15 9.84 -3.69
N PRO A 202 5.30 9.17 -3.50
CA PRO A 202 5.34 8.26 -2.40
C PRO A 202 6.64 8.24 -1.57
N GLN A 203 6.41 7.73 -0.37
CA GLN A 203 7.30 6.97 0.50
C GLN A 203 8.11 5.92 -0.30
N GLN A 204 9.09 5.21 0.26
CA GLN A 204 9.94 4.28 -0.47
C GLN A 204 9.12 3.04 -0.76
N THR A 205 8.37 3.18 -1.83
CA THR A 205 7.68 2.15 -2.53
C THR A 205 8.68 1.02 -2.79
N LEU A 206 8.23 -0.21 -2.55
CA LEU A 206 8.84 -1.38 -3.16
C LEU A 206 9.19 -1.09 -4.63
N ALA A 207 8.33 -0.37 -5.36
CA ALA A 207 8.60 0.04 -6.73
C ALA A 207 9.86 0.93 -6.87
N ALA A 208 10.11 1.90 -6.00
CA ALA A 208 11.30 2.74 -6.01
C ALA A 208 12.56 1.93 -5.68
N ARG A 209 12.46 0.96 -4.75
CA ARG A 209 13.55 0.01 -4.48
C ARG A 209 13.84 -0.89 -5.67
N LEU A 210 12.81 -1.45 -6.30
CA LEU A 210 12.94 -2.35 -7.45
C LEU A 210 13.43 -1.61 -8.71
N ARG A 211 12.95 -0.39 -8.98
CA ARG A 211 13.44 0.46 -10.08
C ARG A 211 14.94 0.76 -9.92
N ARG A 212 15.40 1.08 -8.70
CA ARG A 212 16.84 1.27 -8.41
C ARG A 212 17.66 0.01 -8.65
N LYS A 213 17.15 -1.17 -8.25
CA LYS A 213 17.79 -2.47 -8.55
C LYS A 213 18.00 -2.70 -10.05
N HIS A 214 17.16 -2.12 -10.92
CA HIS A 214 17.26 -2.22 -12.39
C HIS A 214 17.96 -1.04 -13.08
N GLY A 215 18.66 -0.19 -12.32
CA GLY A 215 19.46 0.89 -12.90
C GLY A 215 18.67 2.12 -13.34
N ALA A 216 17.44 2.31 -12.84
CA ALA A 216 16.77 3.60 -12.95
C ALA A 216 17.62 4.70 -12.27
N GLU A 217 17.64 5.91 -12.85
CA GLU A 217 18.39 7.01 -12.25
C GLU A 217 17.91 7.24 -10.81
N PRO A 218 18.83 7.18 -9.83
CA PRO A 218 18.45 7.33 -8.44
C PRO A 218 18.01 8.78 -8.20
N LYS A 219 16.82 8.93 -7.63
CA LYS A 219 16.25 10.22 -7.24
C LYS A 219 16.39 10.42 -5.73
N PRO A 220 16.40 11.68 -5.25
CA PRO A 220 16.21 11.95 -3.84
C PRO A 220 14.89 11.37 -3.32
N TRP A 221 14.85 11.08 -2.03
CA TRP A 221 13.67 10.64 -1.27
C TRP A 221 13.61 11.41 0.05
N TYR A 222 12.47 11.43 0.75
CA TYR A 222 12.26 12.39 1.85
C TYR A 222 11.83 11.68 3.12
N LEU A 223 12.53 11.85 4.23
CA LEU A 223 12.30 11.14 5.49
C LEU A 223 11.75 12.07 6.57
N ILE A 224 10.74 11.65 7.32
CA ILE A 224 10.37 12.18 8.64
C ILE A 224 10.86 11.22 9.72
N THR A 225 11.47 11.77 10.77
CA THR A 225 11.67 11.05 12.02
C THR A 225 11.09 11.82 13.19
N LEU A 226 10.40 11.12 14.07
CA LEU A 226 9.84 11.64 15.32
C LEU A 226 10.53 10.97 16.50
N ASP A 227 11.04 11.76 17.43
CA ASP A 227 11.51 11.28 18.73
C ASP A 227 10.32 11.23 19.69
N TYR A 228 10.09 10.08 20.33
CA TYR A 228 8.97 9.93 21.28
C TYR A 228 9.27 10.51 22.67
N SER A 229 10.52 10.81 22.98
CA SER A 229 10.94 11.35 24.28
C SER A 229 11.91 12.53 24.10
N PRO A 230 11.50 13.57 23.34
CA PRO A 230 12.35 14.72 23.12
C PRO A 230 12.53 15.47 24.44
N ARG A 231 13.76 15.92 24.69
CA ARG A 231 14.00 16.92 25.75
C ARG A 231 13.55 18.27 25.22
N ASP A 232 13.08 19.17 26.10
CA ASP A 232 12.54 20.49 25.72
C ASP A 232 13.47 21.31 24.80
N GLU A 233 14.78 21.14 24.92
CA GLU A 233 15.80 21.85 24.14
C GLU A 233 16.20 21.15 22.82
N LEU A 234 15.66 19.95 22.55
CA LEU A 234 15.97 19.15 21.37
C LEU A 234 14.80 19.17 20.37
N PRO A 235 15.08 19.03 19.06
CA PRO A 235 14.02 18.82 18.09
C PRO A 235 13.28 17.51 18.38
N PHE A 236 11.95 17.52 18.23
CA PHE A 236 11.15 16.31 18.32
C PHE A 236 10.84 15.70 16.95
N GLU A 237 10.94 16.49 15.88
CA GLU A 237 10.73 16.03 14.51
C GLU A 237 11.89 16.49 13.62
N PHE A 238 12.33 15.62 12.73
CA PHE A 238 13.18 15.96 11.60
C PHE A 238 12.50 15.59 10.30
N VAL A 239 12.65 16.45 9.29
CA VAL A 239 12.25 16.20 7.91
C VAL A 239 13.50 16.35 7.06
N ALA A 240 13.92 15.34 6.31
CA ALA A 240 15.18 15.33 5.58
C ALA A 240 15.00 14.91 4.12
N GLU A 241 15.62 15.62 3.19
CA GLU A 241 15.84 15.17 1.82
C GLU A 241 17.09 14.28 1.80
N ILE A 242 16.95 13.06 1.33
CA ILE A 242 17.99 12.06 1.26
C ILE A 242 18.35 11.83 -0.21
N GLY A 243 19.61 12.05 -0.53
CA GLY A 243 20.11 11.90 -1.88
C GLY A 243 20.20 10.45 -2.35
N PRO A 244 20.45 10.25 -3.65
CA PRO A 244 20.69 8.96 -4.29
C PRO A 244 21.63 7.99 -3.56
N ALA A 245 22.68 8.54 -2.93
CA ALA A 245 23.70 7.78 -2.24
C ALA A 245 23.34 7.45 -0.77
N GLY A 246 22.12 7.79 -0.32
CA GLY A 246 21.66 7.56 1.04
C GLY A 246 22.07 8.65 2.04
N TYR A 247 22.71 9.72 1.61
CA TYR A 247 23.13 10.83 2.48
C TYR A 247 22.12 11.97 2.48
N GLU A 248 21.98 12.64 3.60
CA GLU A 248 21.12 13.82 3.72
C GLU A 248 21.68 14.99 2.87
N LEU A 249 20.80 15.61 2.07
CA LEU A 249 21.08 16.79 1.25
C LEU A 249 20.60 18.06 1.96
N ARG A 250 19.38 18.01 2.52
CA ARG A 250 18.73 19.08 3.28
C ARG A 250 17.97 18.48 4.46
N LYS A 251 17.83 19.25 5.54
CA LYS A 251 17.09 18.84 6.74
C LYS A 251 16.43 20.03 7.42
N VAL A 252 15.17 19.85 7.81
CA VAL A 252 14.40 20.71 8.70
C VAL A 252 14.27 20.00 10.04
N ALA A 253 14.50 20.71 11.13
CA ALA A 253 14.25 20.22 12.48
C ALA A 253 13.18 21.08 13.15
N GLN A 254 12.21 20.46 13.81
CA GLN A 254 11.14 21.13 14.54
C GLN A 254 11.29 20.93 16.05
N TYR A 255 11.21 22.03 16.78
CA TYR A 255 11.24 22.08 18.24
C TYR A 255 9.82 22.21 18.81
N ILE A 256 9.65 21.83 20.07
CA ILE A 256 8.34 21.86 20.77
C ILE A 256 7.76 23.28 20.83
N ASP A 257 8.63 24.30 20.90
CA ASP A 257 8.24 25.71 20.89
C ASP A 257 7.77 26.23 19.51
N GLY A 258 7.73 25.35 18.50
CA GLY A 258 7.33 25.67 17.13
C GLY A 258 8.46 26.23 16.26
N ARG A 259 9.67 26.40 16.81
CA ARG A 259 10.83 26.84 16.03
C ARG A 259 11.21 25.77 15.00
N LEU A 260 11.54 26.24 13.80
CA LEU A 260 12.10 25.42 12.72
C LEU A 260 13.55 25.82 12.45
N VAL A 261 14.39 24.82 12.18
CA VAL A 261 15.80 25.03 11.83
C VAL A 261 16.14 24.23 10.57
N CYS A 262 16.55 24.94 9.53
CA CYS A 262 16.97 24.35 8.25
C CYS A 262 18.51 24.28 8.15
N VAL A 263 19.02 23.14 7.66
CA VAL A 263 20.41 22.92 7.26
C VAL A 263 20.47 22.28 5.88
N ASP A 264 21.46 22.66 5.07
CA ASP A 264 21.72 22.13 3.73
C ASP A 264 23.22 21.85 3.52
N GLN A 265 23.60 21.39 2.34
CA GLN A 265 24.99 21.12 2.01
C GLN A 265 25.92 22.35 2.12
N ASN A 266 25.38 23.56 1.94
CA ASN A 266 26.13 24.81 2.04
C ASN A 266 26.21 25.31 3.49
N ASN A 267 25.24 24.94 4.32
CA ASN A 267 25.04 25.36 5.70
C ASN A 267 24.78 24.12 6.56
N ARG A 268 25.79 23.23 6.65
CA ARG A 268 25.64 21.89 7.22
C ARG A 268 25.30 21.86 8.71
N VAL A 269 25.50 22.97 9.42
CA VAL A 269 25.27 23.08 10.87
C VAL A 269 24.58 24.39 11.18
N ARG A 270 23.46 24.32 11.92
CA ARG A 270 22.76 25.49 12.43
C ARG A 270 22.04 25.14 13.73
N CYS A 271 22.21 25.94 14.78
CA CYS A 271 21.51 25.78 16.07
C CYS A 271 21.55 24.35 16.66
N GLY A 272 22.65 23.62 16.48
CA GLY A 272 22.80 22.24 16.96
C GLY A 272 22.24 21.16 16.02
N VAL A 273 21.51 21.54 14.97
CA VAL A 273 21.08 20.66 13.89
C VAL A 273 22.21 20.49 12.88
N ILE A 274 22.45 19.25 12.46
CA ILE A 274 23.54 18.87 11.54
C ILE A 274 23.05 17.86 10.50
N LEU A 275 23.56 17.98 9.27
CA LEU A 275 23.46 16.91 8.27
C LEU A 275 24.40 15.76 8.64
N SER A 276 23.84 14.56 8.79
CA SER A 276 24.56 13.33 9.12
C SER A 276 25.74 13.13 8.16
N PRO A 277 26.94 12.84 8.69
CA PRO A 277 28.08 12.48 7.86
C PRO A 277 27.95 11.05 7.30
N ASP A 278 27.12 10.22 7.92
CA ASP A 278 26.89 8.82 7.55
C ASP A 278 25.60 8.68 6.74
N PRO A 279 25.50 7.65 5.87
CA PRO A 279 24.25 7.32 5.22
C PRO A 279 23.13 7.10 6.23
N VAL A 280 21.91 7.47 5.85
CA VAL A 280 20.71 7.16 6.61
C VAL A 280 20.60 5.65 6.77
N PRO A 281 20.29 5.15 7.99
CA PRO A 281 20.08 3.72 8.23
C PRO A 281 19.03 3.11 7.30
N SER A 282 19.10 1.79 7.14
CA SER A 282 18.09 1.06 6.37
C SER A 282 16.70 1.20 6.99
N TRP A 283 15.65 1.01 6.19
CA TRP A 283 14.28 1.09 6.70
C TRP A 283 13.99 0.08 7.83
N GLU A 284 14.60 -1.10 7.76
CA GLU A 284 14.49 -2.12 8.81
C GLU A 284 15.10 -1.62 10.12
N GLU A 285 16.27 -0.98 10.09
CA GLU A 285 16.90 -0.38 11.27
C GLU A 285 16.07 0.78 11.82
N LEU A 286 15.57 1.66 10.94
CA LEU A 286 14.70 2.78 11.32
C LEU A 286 13.41 2.29 11.98
N SER A 287 12.77 1.27 11.42
CA SER A 287 11.49 0.71 11.92
C SER A 287 11.64 -0.07 13.22
N ASN A 288 12.84 -0.62 13.48
CA ASN A 288 13.13 -1.39 14.69
C ASN A 288 13.65 -0.52 15.85
N ASN A 289 13.80 0.79 15.66
CA ASN A 289 14.21 1.69 16.72
C ASN A 289 13.00 2.00 17.64
N PRO A 290 13.00 1.56 18.92
CA PRO A 290 11.86 1.78 19.81
C PRO A 290 11.69 3.24 20.25
N ASP A 291 12.75 4.05 20.18
CA ASP A 291 12.76 5.43 20.67
C ASP A 291 12.33 6.44 19.58
N MET A 292 12.14 5.97 18.34
CA MET A 292 11.91 6.82 17.18
C MET A 292 10.83 6.24 16.27
N GLN A 293 9.96 7.09 15.75
CA GLN A 293 9.12 6.78 14.60
C GLN A 293 9.81 7.27 13.34
N ALA A 294 9.96 6.42 12.34
CA ALA A 294 10.39 6.84 11.02
C ALA A 294 9.24 6.67 10.05
N GLU A 295 8.97 7.72 9.28
CA GLU A 295 7.97 7.73 8.22
C GLU A 295 8.59 8.38 7.02
N GLU A 296 8.40 7.83 5.82
CA GLU A 296 8.80 8.58 4.66
C GLU A 296 7.76 9.65 4.33
N THR A 297 8.18 10.70 3.67
CA THR A 297 7.36 11.82 3.29
C THR A 297 7.65 12.20 1.84
N SER A 298 7.41 13.45 1.56
CA SER A 298 6.84 13.96 0.35
C SER A 298 7.73 15.13 -0.06
N GLU A 299 8.13 15.24 -1.33
CA GLU A 299 8.90 16.41 -1.78
C GLU A 299 8.16 17.70 -1.47
N GLU A 300 6.85 17.77 -1.76
CA GLU A 300 6.06 18.99 -1.53
C GLU A 300 5.92 19.29 -0.04
N PHE A 301 5.73 18.27 0.81
CA PHE A 301 5.71 18.45 2.25
C PHE A 301 7.05 18.93 2.76
N PHE A 302 8.14 18.33 2.27
CA PHE A 302 9.49 18.74 2.61
C PHE A 302 9.73 20.19 2.19
N GLU A 303 9.45 20.55 0.94
CA GLU A 303 9.62 21.92 0.43
C GLU A 303 8.77 22.91 1.21
N LYS A 304 7.53 22.55 1.55
CA LYS A 304 6.68 23.38 2.40
C LYS A 304 7.31 23.62 3.78
N ARG A 305 7.75 22.56 4.46
CA ARG A 305 8.44 22.68 5.77
C ARG A 305 9.77 23.44 5.65
N TRP A 306 10.46 23.27 4.53
CA TRP A 306 11.71 23.95 4.23
C TRP A 306 11.48 25.45 4.07
N GLU A 307 10.49 25.86 3.29
CA GLU A 307 10.04 27.24 3.12
C GLU A 307 9.60 27.85 4.47
N GLU A 308 8.76 27.16 5.25
CA GLU A 308 8.34 27.58 6.60
C GLU A 308 9.55 27.83 7.54
N GLY A 309 10.57 26.97 7.45
CA GLY A 309 11.79 27.11 8.24
C GLY A 309 12.75 28.20 7.73
N LEU A 310 12.73 28.51 6.43
CA LEU A 310 13.49 29.64 5.86
C LEU A 310 12.84 30.99 6.23
N GLU A 311 11.52 31.07 6.21
CA GLU A 311 10.76 32.26 6.59
C GLU A 311 10.81 32.52 8.10
N GLY A 312 11.14 31.50 8.90
CA GLY A 312 11.28 31.59 10.35
C GLY A 312 9.93 31.81 11.00
N PHE A 313 9.09 30.78 11.02
CA PHE A 313 7.69 30.90 11.44
C PHE A 313 7.50 31.67 12.77
N ILE A 314 6.63 32.68 12.71
CA ILE A 314 6.28 33.66 13.74
C ILE A 314 4.89 33.33 14.33
N ARG A 315 4.84 33.21 15.66
CA ARG A 315 3.69 33.30 16.59
C ARG A 315 2.44 32.46 16.31
N THR A 316 2.11 31.64 17.30
CA THR A 316 0.74 31.40 17.77
C THR A 316 -0.02 32.72 17.81
N SER A 317 -0.79 32.97 16.76
CA SER A 317 -1.85 33.97 16.79
C SER A 317 -2.86 33.48 17.83
N GLU A 318 -3.16 34.35 18.78
CA GLU A 318 -4.13 34.21 19.87
C GLU A 318 -5.25 33.22 19.54
N MET A 319 -5.31 32.10 20.28
CA MET A 319 -6.55 31.31 20.36
C MET A 319 -7.59 32.16 21.12
N PRO A 320 -8.77 32.44 20.54
CA PRO A 320 -9.88 33.03 21.28
C PRO A 320 -10.43 32.11 22.37
#